data_AF-A0A848X607-F1
#
_entry.id   AF-A0A848X607-F1
#
_cell.length_a   1.000
_cell.length_b   1.000
_cell.length_c   1.000
_cell.angle_alpha   90.00
_cell.angle_beta   90.00
_cell.angle_gamma   90.00
#
_symmetry.space_group_name_H-M   'P 1'
#
loop_
_entity.id
_entity.type
_entity.pdbx_description
1 polymer ?
#
loop_
_entity_poly.entity_id
_entity_poly.type
_entity_poly.pdbx_seq_one_letter_code
_entity_poly.pdbx_strand_id
1 'polypeptide(L)'
;IGRFHRADGRYTGLYANVITPPIMEGAVWDTTALFLDVWWPEDGAPRLLDEDELAEARSAGHIDDELSKQAEAEAARLMSAAEAGDWPPPVVEEWTLERALAALEG
;
A
#
# COMPACT_ATOMS: atom_id res chain seq x y z
N ILE A 1 1.13 3.05 -2.59
CA ILE A 1 0.58 3.73 -1.39
C ILE A 1 -0.38 4.82 -1.82
N GLY A 2 -1.50 5.01 -1.12
CA GLY A 2 -2.47 6.06 -1.37
C GLY A 2 -2.96 6.73 -0.10
N ARG A 3 -3.49 7.94 -0.23
CA ARG A 3 -4.22 8.65 0.83
C ARG A 3 -5.71 8.39 0.68
N PHE A 4 -6.36 7.95 1.74
CA PHE A 4 -7.78 7.58 1.71
C PHE A 4 -8.61 8.61 2.46
N HIS A 5 -9.77 8.93 1.87
CA HIS A 5 -10.72 9.91 2.40
C HIS A 5 -12.12 9.30 2.43
N ARG A 6 -12.96 9.77 3.36
CA ARG A 6 -14.40 9.50 3.36
C ARG A 6 -15.08 10.23 2.20
N ALA A 7 -16.33 9.87 1.92
CA ALA A 7 -17.15 10.51 0.89
C ALA A 7 -17.38 12.02 1.14
N ASP A 8 -17.29 12.48 2.38
CA ASP A 8 -17.37 13.90 2.76
C ASP A 8 -16.03 14.64 2.61
N GLY A 9 -14.99 13.98 2.11
CA GLY A 9 -13.65 14.53 1.92
C GLY A 9 -12.75 14.45 3.16
N ARG A 10 -13.23 13.94 4.30
CA ARG A 10 -12.39 13.80 5.51
C ARG A 10 -11.28 12.78 5.28
N TYR A 11 -10.04 13.16 5.56
CA TYR A 11 -8.89 12.25 5.55
C TYR A 11 -9.05 11.13 6.59
N THR A 12 -8.58 9.92 6.27
CA THR A 12 -8.75 8.75 7.13
C THR A 12 -7.46 8.01 7.42
N GLY A 13 -6.49 8.08 6.51
CA GLY A 13 -5.23 7.36 6.65
C GLY A 13 -4.57 7.05 5.32
N LEU A 14 -3.46 6.34 5.44
CA LEU A 14 -2.67 5.81 4.33
C LEU A 14 -2.92 4.32 4.19
N TYR A 15 -2.83 3.85 2.95
CA TYR A 15 -2.87 2.45 2.62
C TYR A 15 -1.75 2.13 1.64
N ALA A 16 -0.97 1.10 1.92
CA ALA A 16 0.03 0.59 1.00
C ALA A 16 -0.26 -0.86 0.65
N ASN A 17 -0.45 -1.10 -0.64
CA ASN A 17 -0.49 -2.43 -1.21
C ASN A 17 0.92 -2.98 -1.34
N VAL A 18 1.16 -4.21 -0.88
CA VAL A 18 2.39 -4.94 -1.19
C VAL A 18 2.21 -5.55 -2.58
N ILE A 19 3.06 -5.13 -3.51
CA ILE A 19 2.96 -5.47 -4.92
C ILE A 19 4.32 -5.92 -5.47
N THR A 20 4.32 -6.63 -6.59
CA THR A 20 5.56 -6.81 -7.37
C THR A 20 6.06 -5.45 -7.88
N PRO A 21 7.38 -5.25 -8.03
CA PRO A 21 7.90 -4.03 -8.64
C PRO A 21 7.23 -3.77 -9.99
N PRO A 22 6.63 -2.59 -10.21
CA PRO A 22 5.88 -2.33 -11.42
C PRO A 22 6.80 -2.24 -12.64
N ILE A 23 6.38 -2.88 -13.74
CA ILE A 23 7.01 -2.73 -15.05
C ILE A 23 6.27 -1.61 -15.78
N MET A 24 6.98 -0.54 -16.15
CA MET A 24 6.37 0.66 -16.73
C MET A 24 6.67 0.78 -18.23
N GLU A 25 5.62 0.79 -19.06
CA GLU A 25 5.65 0.97 -20.52
C GLU A 25 4.78 2.16 -20.94
N GLY A 26 5.37 3.36 -20.95
CA GLY A 26 4.65 4.58 -21.27
C GLY A 26 3.57 4.90 -20.23
N ALA A 27 2.30 4.90 -20.65
CA ALA A 27 1.15 5.11 -19.76
C ALA A 27 0.56 3.79 -19.21
N VAL A 28 1.09 2.65 -19.62
CA VAL A 28 0.67 1.32 -19.14
C VAL A 28 1.70 0.83 -18.13
N TRP A 29 1.24 0.23 -17.05
CA TRP A 29 2.10 -0.35 -16.03
C TRP A 29 1.49 -1.65 -15.53
N ASP A 30 2.34 -2.65 -15.35
CA ASP A 30 1.97 -3.99 -14.93
C ASP A 30 2.58 -4.32 -13.56
N THR A 31 1.77 -4.91 -12.69
CA THR A 31 2.17 -5.35 -11.35
C THR A 31 1.17 -6.40 -10.85
N THR A 32 1.53 -7.09 -9.77
CA THR A 32 0.71 -8.13 -9.13
C THR A 32 0.55 -7.79 -7.64
N ALA A 33 -0.69 -7.80 -7.15
CA ALA A 33 -0.96 -7.71 -5.72
C ALA A 33 -0.49 -8.98 -5.01
N LEU A 34 0.21 -8.82 -3.88
CA LEU A 34 0.79 -9.91 -3.10
C LEU A 34 0.03 -10.17 -1.79
N PHE A 35 -1.28 -9.96 -1.82
CA PHE A 35 -2.26 -10.15 -0.72
C PHE A 35 -2.09 -9.18 0.46
N LEU A 36 -0.88 -9.02 0.98
CA LEU A 36 -0.64 -8.18 2.16
C LEU A 36 -0.77 -6.70 1.87
N ASP A 37 -1.38 -5.99 2.82
CA ASP A 37 -1.49 -4.54 2.81
C ASP A 37 -1.14 -3.94 4.17
N VAL A 38 -0.68 -2.69 4.17
CA VAL A 38 -0.48 -1.91 5.39
C VAL A 38 -1.49 -0.77 5.43
N TRP A 39 -2.31 -0.76 6.48
CA TRP A 39 -3.21 0.35 6.78
C TRP A 39 -2.68 1.18 7.95
N TRP A 40 -2.54 2.48 7.71
CA TRP A 40 -2.11 3.44 8.71
C TRP A 40 -3.19 4.52 8.91
N PRO A 41 -4.02 4.42 9.97
CA PRO A 41 -5.04 5.42 10.24
C PRO A 41 -4.43 6.77 10.61
N GLU A 42 -5.12 7.87 10.30
CA GLU A 42 -4.73 9.24 10.66
C GLU A 42 -4.31 9.37 12.13
N ASP A 43 -5.09 8.77 13.04
CA ASP A 43 -4.91 8.89 14.50
C ASP A 43 -4.40 7.58 15.15
N GLY A 44 -3.57 6.78 14.48
CA GLY A 44 -3.10 5.53 15.08
C GLY A 44 -1.86 4.92 14.45
N ALA A 45 -1.49 3.76 14.99
CA ALA A 45 -0.34 2.98 14.51
C ALA A 45 -0.67 2.25 13.20
N PRO A 46 0.35 2.01 12.35
CA PRO A 46 0.20 1.15 11.18
C PRO A 46 -0.20 -0.27 11.58
N ARG A 47 -0.95 -0.95 10.71
CA ARG A 47 -1.46 -2.30 10.91
C ARG A 47 -1.31 -3.10 9.63
N LEU A 48 -0.83 -4.33 9.77
CA LEU A 48 -0.84 -5.32 8.70
C LEU A 48 -2.26 -5.83 8.51
N LEU A 49 -2.65 -6.04 7.25
CA LEU A 49 -3.92 -6.59 6.82
C LEU A 49 -3.72 -7.87 6.01
N ASP A 50 -4.76 -8.68 5.94
CA ASP A 50 -4.96 -9.77 4.98
C ASP A 50 -3.89 -10.90 5.04
N GLU A 51 -3.36 -11.14 6.24
CA GLU A 51 -2.45 -12.26 6.53
C GLU A 51 -3.10 -13.63 6.29
N ASP A 52 -4.41 -13.72 6.52
CA ASP A 52 -5.22 -14.91 6.25
C ASP A 52 -5.38 -15.17 4.74
N GLU A 53 -5.61 -14.12 3.94
CA GLU A 53 -5.66 -14.25 2.49
C GLU A 53 -4.33 -14.74 1.89
N LEU A 54 -3.20 -14.23 2.37
CA LEU A 54 -1.89 -14.74 1.96
C LEU A 54 -1.72 -16.22 2.32
N ALA A 55 -2.12 -16.62 3.53
CA ALA A 55 -2.03 -18.01 3.98
C ALA A 55 -2.90 -18.94 3.13
N GLU A 56 -4.12 -18.52 2.80
CA GLU A 56 -5.02 -19.25 1.90
C GLU A 56 -4.44 -19.37 0.49
N ALA A 57 -3.92 -18.27 -0.07
CA ALA A 57 -3.31 -18.25 -1.39
C ALA A 57 -2.10 -19.18 -1.49
N ARG A 58 -1.25 -19.19 -0.45
CA ARG A 58 -0.11 -20.11 -0.36
C ARG A 58 -0.58 -21.56 -0.27
N SER A 59 -1.59 -21.86 0.55
CA SER A 59 -2.14 -23.22 0.66
C SER A 59 -2.80 -23.69 -0.63
N ALA A 60 -3.38 -22.78 -1.42
CA ALA A 60 -3.99 -23.08 -2.71
C ALA A 60 -2.97 -23.12 -3.87
N GLY A 61 -1.71 -22.73 -3.64
CA GLY A 61 -0.68 -22.66 -4.67
C GLY A 61 -0.86 -21.51 -5.66
N HIS A 62 -1.59 -20.45 -5.29
CA HIS A 62 -1.75 -19.23 -6.09
C HIS A 62 -0.52 -18.31 -6.03
N ILE A 63 0.32 -18.51 -5.03
CA ILE A 63 1.60 -17.81 -4.83
C ILE A 63 2.63 -18.84 -4.39
N ASP A 64 3.85 -18.74 -4.91
CA ASP A 64 4.93 -19.60 -4.48
C ASP A 64 5.53 -19.17 -3.13
N ASP A 65 6.26 -20.10 -2.52
CA ASP A 65 6.89 -19.92 -1.20
C ASP A 65 7.93 -18.80 -1.15
N GLU A 66 8.57 -18.47 -2.28
CA GLU A 66 9.59 -17.42 -2.34
C GLU A 66 8.92 -16.05 -2.38
N LEU A 67 7.95 -15.87 -3.28
CA LEU A 67 7.21 -14.63 -3.45
C LEU A 67 6.36 -14.31 -2.21
N SER A 68 5.78 -15.32 -1.56
CA SER A 68 5.08 -15.15 -0.28
C SER A 68 6.01 -14.61 0.82
N LYS A 69 7.23 -15.14 0.96
CA LYS A 69 8.22 -14.62 1.92
C LYS A 69 8.68 -13.21 1.60
N GLN A 70 8.81 -12.88 0.30
CA GLN A 70 9.14 -11.52 -0.12
C GLN A 70 8.03 -10.53 0.25
N ALA A 71 6.76 -10.93 0.10
CA ALA A 71 5.62 -10.12 0.51
C ALA A 71 5.64 -9.86 2.04
N GLU A 72 5.84 -10.89 2.84
CA GLU A 72 5.96 -10.78 4.31
C GLU A 72 7.12 -9.86 4.73
N ALA A 73 8.28 -10.02 4.09
CA ALA A 73 9.46 -9.20 4.38
C ALA A 73 9.25 -7.72 4.03
N GLU A 74 8.61 -7.44 2.90
CA GLU A 74 8.29 -6.07 2.50
C GLU A 74 7.25 -5.44 3.42
N ALA A 75 6.20 -6.18 3.78
CA ALA A 75 5.21 -5.73 4.75
C ALA A 75 5.86 -5.39 6.11
N ALA A 76 6.72 -6.26 6.62
CA ALA A 76 7.46 -6.03 7.86
C ALA A 76 8.37 -4.79 7.76
N ARG A 77 9.08 -4.61 6.64
CA ARG A 77 9.92 -3.43 6.39
C ARG A 77 9.09 -2.15 6.40
N LEU A 78 7.93 -2.14 5.76
CA LEU A 78 7.01 -0.99 5.73
C LEU A 78 6.48 -0.67 7.12
N MET A 79 6.06 -1.68 7.89
CA MET A 79 5.61 -1.51 9.28
C MET A 79 6.70 -0.87 10.15
N SER A 80 7.92 -1.41 10.12
CA SER A 80 9.04 -0.84 10.90
C SER A 80 9.42 0.58 10.46
N ALA A 81 9.41 0.87 9.15
CA ALA A 81 9.72 2.20 8.64
C ALA A 81 8.63 3.22 9.02
N ALA A 82 7.36 2.81 9.00
CA ALA A 82 6.24 3.63 9.45
C ALA A 82 6.31 3.94 10.95
N GLU A 83 6.61 2.94 11.78
CA GLU A 83 6.81 3.12 13.23
C GLU A 83 7.99 4.04 13.57
N ALA A 84 9.05 4.00 12.76
CA ALA A 84 10.21 4.88 12.89
C ALA A 84 9.98 6.30 12.36
N GLY A 85 8.91 6.53 11.59
CA GLY A 85 8.65 7.82 10.92
C GLY A 85 9.48 8.06 9.67
N ASP A 86 10.14 7.02 9.13
CA ASP A 86 11.00 7.09 7.93
C ASP A 86 10.21 6.88 6.62
N TRP A 87 8.97 6.41 6.75
CA TRP A 87 8.04 6.18 5.65
C TRP A 87 6.65 6.65 6.10
N PRO A 88 5.78 7.18 5.21
CA PRO A 88 5.90 7.26 3.75
C PRO A 88 6.88 8.31 3.23
N PRO A 89 7.26 8.27 1.93
CA PRO A 89 8.03 9.35 1.32
C PRO A 89 7.21 10.65 1.23
N PRO A 90 7.85 11.84 1.27
CA PRO A 90 7.15 13.15 1.33
C PRO A 90 6.12 13.39 0.22
N VAL A 91 6.34 12.83 -0.98
CA VAL A 91 5.41 12.95 -2.11
C VAL A 91 3.99 12.46 -1.78
N VAL A 92 3.85 11.52 -0.83
CA VAL A 92 2.55 11.04 -0.36
C VAL A 92 1.79 12.12 0.41
N GLU A 93 2.48 13.00 1.12
CA GLU A 93 1.87 14.11 1.85
C GLU A 93 1.56 15.29 0.93
N GLU A 94 2.35 15.47 -0.12
CA GLU A 94 2.19 16.55 -1.09
C GLU A 94 0.95 16.41 -2.00
N TRP A 95 0.49 15.18 -2.24
CA TRP A 95 -0.70 14.87 -3.05
C TRP A 95 -1.96 14.73 -2.20
N THR A 96 -2.46 15.87 -1.71
CA THR A 96 -3.75 15.96 -1.00
C THR A 96 -4.94 15.71 -1.94
N LEU A 97 -6.13 15.45 -1.36
CA LEU A 97 -7.37 15.33 -2.15
C LEU A 97 -7.63 16.60 -2.98
N GLU A 98 -7.46 17.78 -2.36
CA GLU A 98 -7.61 19.07 -3.05
C GLU A 98 -6.69 19.18 -4.27
N ARG A 99 -5.41 18.85 -4.10
CA ARG A 99 -4.43 18.90 -5.20
C ARG A 99 -4.77 17.90 -6.31
N ALA A 100 -5.17 16.69 -5.94
CA ALA A 100 -5.55 15.66 -6.90
C ALA A 100 -6.76 16.09 -7.73
N LEU A 101 -7.77 16.72 -7.12
CA LEU A 101 -8.95 17.24 -7.82
C LEU A 101 -8.58 18.40 -8.76
N ALA A 102 -7.76 19.35 -8.30
CA ALA A 102 -7.30 20.46 -9.14
C ALA A 102 -6.53 19.99 -10.38
N ALA A 103 -5.79 18.88 -10.28
CA ALA A 103 -5.05 18.30 -11.41
C ALA A 103 -5.95 17.62 -12.47
N LEU A 104 -7.21 17.31 -12.15
CA LEU A 104 -8.18 16.76 -13.11
C LEU A 104 -8.93 17.85 -13.89
N GLU A 105 -8.94 19.08 -13.38
CA GLU A 105 -9.62 20.22 -14.00
C GLU A 105 -8.75 20.96 -15.03
N GLY A 106 -7.46 20.61 -15.12
CA GLY A 106 -6.49 21.19 -16.05
C GLY A 106 -6.11 20.24 -17.19
#